data_AF-A0A5K0UY25-F1
#
_entry.id   AF-A0A5K0UY25-F1
#
_cell.length_a   1.000
_cell.length_b   1.000
_cell.length_c   1.000
_cell.angle_alpha   90.00
_cell.angle_beta   90.00
_cell.angle_gamma   90.00
#
_symmetry.space_group_name_H-M   'P 1'
#
loop_
_entity.id
_entity.type
_entity.pdbx_description
1 polymer ?
#
loop_
_entity_poly.entity_id
_entity_poly.type
_entity_poly.pdbx_seq_one_letter_code
_entity_poly.pdbx_strand_id
1 'polypeptide(L)' 'FQAFEIMAIAAVGNNLITYVFDVMHFPLSTSANIVTNFVGTIFLLSLLGGFLSDSYLGSFWTIIIFGFIELS' A
#
# COMPACT_ATOMS: atom_id res chain seq x y z
N PHE A 1 -1.20 -18.67 -6.38
CA PHE A 1 -0.72 -17.52 -5.59
C PHE A 1 -1.02 -16.20 -6.29
N GLN A 2 -0.45 -15.93 -7.47
CA GLN A 2 -0.64 -14.66 -8.17
C GLN A 2 -2.11 -14.30 -8.49
N ALA A 3 -2.95 -15.27 -8.86
CA ALA A 3 -4.38 -15.03 -9.10
C ALA A 3 -5.13 -14.56 -7.85
N PHE A 4 -4.78 -15.05 -6.66
CA PHE A 4 -5.39 -14.61 -5.40
C PHE A 4 -4.93 -13.20 -5.02
N GLU A 5 -3.68 -12.86 -5.32
CA GLU A 5 -3.12 -11.53 -5.08
C GLU A 5 -3.81 -10.47 -5.95
N ILE A 6 -4.01 -10.75 -7.24
CA ILE A 6 -4.74 -9.88 -8.17
C ILE A 6 -6.20 -9.74 -7.73
N MET A 7 -6.85 -10.83 -7.30
CA MET A 7 -8.21 -10.80 -6.79
C MET A 7 -8.33 -9.94 -5.52
N ALA A 8 -7.37 -10.04 -4.59
CA ALA A 8 -7.34 -9.24 -3.37
C ALA A 8 -7.14 -7.75 -3.68
N ILE A 9 -6.21 -7.40 -4.58
CA ILE A 9 -5.96 -6.01 -4.98
C ILE A 9 -7.21 -5.42 -5.66
N ALA A 10 -7.86 -6.19 -6.55
CA ALA A 10 -9.10 -5.77 -7.19
C ALA A 10 -10.24 -5.58 -6.19
N ALA A 11 -10.42 -6.52 -5.24
CA ALA A 11 -11.47 -6.43 -4.21
C ALA A 11 -11.27 -5.21 -3.29
N VAL A 12 -10.03 -4.96 -2.84
CA VAL A 12 -9.69 -3.80 -2.01
C VAL A 12 -9.89 -2.50 -2.79
N GLY A 13 -9.44 -2.44 -4.05
CA GLY A 13 -9.63 -1.27 -4.91
C GLY A 13 -11.11 -0.92 -5.13
N ASN A 14 -11.95 -1.91 -5.43
CA ASN A 14 -13.39 -1.69 -5.59
C ASN A 14 -14.06 -1.20 -4.30
N ASN A 15 -13.78 -1.86 -3.16
CA ASN A 15 -14.34 -1.43 -1.87
C ASN A 15 -13.90 -0.01 -1.50
N LEU A 16 -12.65 0.35 -1.77
CA LEU A 16 -12.13 1.68 -1.47
C LEU A 16 -12.76 2.76 -2.36
N ILE A 17 -12.95 2.51 -3.67
CA ILE A 17 -13.64 3.45 -4.57
C ILE A 17 -15.07 3.68 -4.08
N THR A 18 -15.81 2.61 -3.79
CA THR A 18 -17.18 2.71 -3.30
C THR A 18 -17.25 3.43 -1.96
N TYR A 19 -16.31 3.18 -1.04
CA TYR A 19 -16.25 3.88 0.25
C TYR A 19 -16.01 5.40 0.08
N VAL A 20 -15.03 5.79 -0.73
CA VAL A 20 -14.71 7.22 -0.93
C VAL A 20 -15.82 7.94 -1.70
N PHE A 21 -16.47 7.24 -2.64
CA PHE A 21 -17.60 7.78 -3.40
C PHE A 21 -18.89 7.91 -2.56
N ASP A 22 -19.29 6.83 -1.88
CA ASP A 22 -20.60 6.71 -1.24
C ASP A 22 -20.61 7.25 0.19
N VAL A 23 -19.53 7.05 0.96
CA VAL A 23 -19.45 7.43 2.39
C VAL A 23 -18.84 8.82 2.58
N MET A 24 -17.82 9.19 1.79
CA MET A 24 -17.18 10.52 1.90
C MET A 24 -17.78 11.56 0.94
N HIS A 25 -18.73 11.19 0.08
CA HIS A 25 -19.37 12.07 -0.91
C HIS A 25 -18.40 12.81 -1.84
N PHE A 26 -17.27 12.18 -2.20
CA PHE A 26 -16.36 12.75 -3.19
C PHE A 26 -16.82 12.46 -4.62
N PRO A 27 -16.62 13.39 -5.58
CA PRO A 27 -16.91 13.14 -6.98
C PRO A 27 -16.05 11.99 -7.51
N LEU A 28 -16.61 11.26 -8.47
CA LEU A 28 -16.09 10.00 -9.00
C LEU A 28 -14.63 10.12 -9.52
N SER A 29 -14.27 11.29 -10.05
CA SER A 29 -12.90 11.63 -10.47
C SER A 29 -11.90 11.69 -9.31
N THR A 30 -12.31 12.23 -8.15
CA THR A 30 -11.48 12.30 -6.95
C THR A 30 -11.31 10.92 -6.33
N SER A 31 -12.37 10.11 -6.24
CA SER A 31 -12.27 8.73 -5.72
C SER A 31 -11.35 7.85 -6.57
N ALA A 32 -11.44 7.96 -7.91
CA ALA A 32 -10.54 7.24 -8.80
C ALA A 32 -9.07 7.66 -8.63
N ASN A 33 -8.82 8.95 -8.40
CA ASN A 33 -7.47 9.46 -8.11
C ASN A 33 -6.93 8.92 -6.78
N ILE A 34 -7.73 8.91 -5.71
CA ILE A 34 -7.35 8.38 -4.40
C ILE A 34 -6.96 6.90 -4.51
N VAL A 35 -7.79 6.10 -5.19
CA VAL A 35 -7.53 4.66 -5.32
C VAL A 35 -6.32 4.38 -6.22
N THR A 36 -6.15 5.14 -7.31
CA THR A 36 -4.96 5.03 -8.17
C THR A 36 -3.68 5.36 -7.38
N ASN A 37 -3.71 6.42 -6.57
CA ASN A 37 -2.57 6.83 -5.77
C ASN A 37 -2.26 5.79 -4.67
N PHE A 38 -3.29 5.19 -4.06
CA PHE A 38 -3.14 4.10 -3.08
C PHE A 38 -2.50 2.85 -3.70
N VAL A 39 -3.03 2.37 -4.84
CA VAL A 39 -2.49 1.21 -5.55
C VAL A 39 -1.05 1.47 -6.02
N GLY A 40 -0.77 2.67 -6.54
CA GLY A 40 0.58 3.07 -6.94
C GLY A 40 1.56 3.10 -5.76
N THR A 41 1.12 3.55 -4.59
CA THR A 41 1.95 3.56 -3.37
C THR A 41 2.25 2.14 -2.89
N ILE A 42 1.27 1.22 -2.91
CA ILE A 42 1.50 -0.20 -2.57
C ILE A 42 2.53 -0.81 -3.51
N PHE A 43 2.45 -0.52 -4.81
CA PHE A 43 3.38 -1.06 -5.80
C PHE A 43 4.82 -0.55 -5.55
N LEU A 44 4.97 0.75 -5.30
CA LEU A 44 6.26 1.35 -4.94
C LEU A 44 6.80 0.81 -3.61
N LEU A 45 5.92 0.62 -2.61
CA LEU A 45 6.29 0.04 -1.32
C LEU A 45 6.72 -1.42 -1.45
N SER A 46 6.06 -2.20 -2.31
CA SER A 46 6.45 -3.58 -2.61
C SER A 46 7.79 -3.65 -3.34
N LEU A 47 8.07 -2.71 -4.25
CA LEU A 47 9.36 -2.60 -4.93
C LEU A 47 10.47 -2.23 -3.92
N LEU A 48 10.20 -1.25 -3.06
CA LEU A 48 11.10 -0.88 -1.95
C LEU A 48 11.32 -2.06 -1.00
N GLY A 49 10.26 -2.76 -0.61
CA GLY A 49 10.31 -3.93 0.27
C GLY A 49 11.13 -5.08 -0.34
N GLY A 50 10.96 -5.36 -1.64
CA GLY A 50 11.76 -6.34 -2.37
C GLY A 50 13.23 -5.94 -2.47
N PHE A 51 13.52 -4.68 -2.83
CA PHE A 51 14.89 -4.15 -2.89
C PHE A 51 15.58 -4.18 -1.52
N LEU A 52 14.84 -3.80 -0.46
CA LEU A 52 15.33 -3.88 0.90
C LEU A 52 15.49 -5.33 1.36
N SER A 53 14.62 -6.25 0.94
CA SER A 53 14.74 -7.70 1.23
C SER A 53 16.00 -8.29 0.61
N ASP A 54 16.29 -7.93 -0.65
CA ASP A 54 17.48 -8.39 -1.36
C ASP A 54 18.77 -7.74 -0.84
N SER A 55 18.68 -6.51 -0.30
CA SER A 55 19.81 -5.80 0.30
C SER A 55 20.06 -6.15 1.77
N TYR A 56 19.05 -6.58 2.55
CA TYR A 56 19.12 -6.72 4.01
C TYR A 56 18.80 -8.11 4.56
N LEU A 57 19.61 -9.08 4.19
CA LEU A 57 19.65 -10.39 4.86
C LEU A 57 20.34 -10.34 6.25
N GLY A 58 19.96 -9.40 7.14
CA GLY A 58 20.41 -9.49 8.53
C GLY A 58 19.87 -8.51 9.58
N SER A 59 20.10 -7.19 9.48
CA SER A 59 20.08 -6.34 10.71
C SER A 59 19.50 -4.91 10.60
N PHE A 60 19.15 -4.40 9.42
CA PHE A 60 18.85 -2.96 9.28
C PHE A 60 17.38 -2.60 9.37
N TRP A 61 16.48 -3.50 8.95
CA TRP A 61 15.04 -3.30 9.10
C TRP A 61 14.60 -3.29 10.57
N THR A 62 15.23 -4.12 11.40
CA THR A 62 15.02 -4.08 12.85
C THR A 62 15.53 -2.77 13.44
N ILE A 63 16.70 -2.26 13.03
CA ILE A 63 17.27 -0.98 13.48
C ILE A 63 16.38 0.22 13.11
N ILE A 64 15.76 0.26 11.92
CA ILE A 64 14.88 1.38 11.55
C ILE A 64 13.58 1.37 12.36
N ILE A 65 12.94 0.21 12.52
CA ILE A 65 11.69 0.12 13.29
C ILE A 65 11.97 0.38 14.78
N PHE A 66 13.05 -0.16 15.34
CA PHE A 66 13.46 0.17 16.72
C PHE A 66 13.88 1.63 16.87
N GLY A 67 14.60 2.21 15.91
CA GLY A 67 15.00 3.62 15.95
C GLY A 67 13.82 4.58 15.89
N PHE A 68 12.78 4.27 15.12
CA PHE A 68 11.54 5.06 15.11
C PHE A 68 10.72 4.89 16.39
N ILE A 69 10.79 3.73 17.05
CA ILE A 69 10.07 3.46 18.31
C ILE A 69 10.80 4.06 19.53
N GLU A 70 12.13 4.16 19.51
CA GLU A 70 12.94 4.70 20.61
C GLU A 70 13.00 6.23 20.61
N LEU A 71 12.93 6.86 19.43
CA LEU A 71 12.96 8.32 19.29
C LEU A 71 11.57 8.99 19.43
N SER A 72 10.49 8.20 19.62
CA SER A 72 9.14 8.67 19.94
C SER A 72 8.87 8.60 21.44
#